data_AF-A0A0D2KHH1-F1
#
_entry.id   AF-A0A0D2KHH1-F1
#
_cell.length_a   1.000
_cell.length_b   1.000
_cell.length_c   1.000
_cell.angle_alpha   90.00
_cell.angle_beta   90.00
_cell.angle_gamma   90.00
#
_symmetry.space_group_name_H-M   'P 1'
#
loop_
_entity.id
_entity.type
_entity.pdbx_description
1 polymer ?
#
loop_
_entity_poly.entity_id
_entity_poly.type
_entity_poly.pdbx_seq_one_letter_code
_entity_poly.pdbx_strand_id
1 'polypeptide(L)'
;MAGRLKEAEAGGEVLRYVGVVDLAGKKGSVELRRYPASHPFAQLQGSDNIIAFTTQRYERQPLIVRGPGAGADVTAGGIFSDLLRLAAYLGAPS
;
A
#
# COMPACT_ATOMS: atom_id res chain seq x y z
N MET A 1 14.79 -5.03 17.35
CA MET A 1 14.71 -4.69 15.92
C MET A 1 15.94 -5.14 15.13
N ALA A 2 17.15 -4.80 15.56
CA ALA A 2 18.40 -5.12 14.84
C ALA A 2 18.60 -6.62 14.53
N GLY A 3 18.24 -7.54 15.44
CA GLY A 3 18.35 -8.98 15.19
C GLY A 3 17.44 -9.46 14.03
N ARG A 4 16.17 -9.05 14.04
CA ARG A 4 15.20 -9.43 12.99
C ARG A 4 15.56 -8.88 11.61
N LEU A 5 16.23 -7.72 11.57
CA LEU A 5 16.74 -7.12 10.33
C LEU A 5 17.90 -7.95 9.77
N LYS A 6 18.91 -8.25 10.61
CA LYS A 6 20.07 -9.06 10.20
C LYS A 6 19.67 -10.45 9.71
N GLU A 7 18.69 -11.08 10.37
CA GLU A 7 18.15 -12.37 9.94
C GLU A 7 17.44 -12.29 8.58
N ALA A 8 16.71 -11.21 8.31
CA ALA A 8 16.07 -11.01 7.00
C ALA A 8 17.12 -10.80 5.91
N GLU A 9 18.11 -9.94 6.17
CA GLU A 9 19.21 -9.66 5.24
C GLU A 9 20.03 -10.91 4.92
N ALA A 10 20.32 -11.74 5.94
CA ALA A 10 21.00 -13.02 5.76
C ALA A 10 20.21 -14.01 4.89
N GLY A 11 18.88 -13.89 4.86
CA GLY A 11 17.99 -14.67 4.00
C GLY A 11 17.75 -14.08 2.60
N GLY A 12 18.38 -12.95 2.24
CA GLY A 12 18.10 -12.24 0.99
C GLY A 12 16.72 -11.55 0.98
N GLU A 13 16.17 -11.28 2.16
CA GLU A 13 14.88 -10.65 2.38
C GLU A 13 15.04 -9.23 2.91
N VAL A 14 13.96 -8.46 2.82
CA VAL A 14 13.84 -7.14 3.43
C VAL A 14 12.73 -7.14 4.47
N LEU A 15 12.93 -6.37 5.54
CA LEU A 15 11.92 -6.17 6.57
C LEU A 15 11.06 -4.94 6.22
N ARG A 16 9.74 -5.07 6.29
CA ARG A 16 8.78 -3.99 6.04
C ARG A 16 7.72 -3.93 7.13
N TYR A 17 7.35 -2.72 7.53
CA TYR A 17 6.21 -2.48 8.42
C TYR A 17 4.95 -2.31 7.58
N VAL A 18 4.01 -3.24 7.73
CA VAL A 18 2.88 -3.38 6.82
C VAL A 18 1.57 -3.50 7.59
N GLY A 19 0.53 -2.88 7.04
CA GLY A 19 -0.85 -3.18 7.39
C GLY A 19 -1.37 -4.32 6.52
N VAL A 20 -2.13 -5.24 7.10
CA VAL A 20 -2.71 -6.40 6.40
C VAL A 20 -4.18 -6.46 6.74
N VAL A 21 -5.01 -6.58 5.70
CA VAL A 21 -6.46 -6.68 5.83
C VAL A 21 -6.88 -8.01 5.23
N ASP A 22 -7.38 -8.91 6.08
CA ASP A 22 -8.00 -10.17 5.69
C ASP A 22 -9.52 -10.04 5.81
N LEU A 23 -10.17 -9.93 4.65
CA LEU A 23 -11.63 -9.80 4.58
C LEU A 23 -12.36 -11.11 4.92
N ALA A 24 -11.79 -12.27 4.58
CA ALA A 24 -12.40 -13.56 4.86
C ALA A 24 -12.35 -13.87 6.37
N GLY A 25 -11.21 -13.57 7.00
CA GLY A 25 -11.01 -13.68 8.43
C GLY A 25 -11.57 -12.51 9.25
N LYS A 26 -12.05 -11.44 8.60
CA LYS A 26 -12.51 -10.18 9.21
C LYS A 26 -11.49 -9.58 10.19
N LYS A 27 -10.22 -9.52 9.78
CA LYS A 27 -9.10 -9.08 10.62
C LYS A 27 -8.27 -8.01 9.93
N GLY A 28 -7.84 -7.04 10.71
CA GLY A 28 -6.78 -6.10 10.35
C GLY A 28 -5.62 -6.25 11.32
N SER A 29 -4.38 -6.24 10.82
CA SER A 29 -3.18 -6.25 11.65
C SER A 29 -2.15 -5.27 11.10
N VAL A 30 -1.25 -4.81 11.97
CA VAL A 30 -0.06 -4.05 11.59
C VAL A 30 1.15 -4.72 12.22
N GLU A 31 2.11 -5.10 11.39
CA GLU A 31 3.24 -5.91 11.84
C GLU A 31 4.48 -5.74 10.95
N LEU A 32 5.61 -6.23 11.45
CA LEU A 32 6.83 -6.35 10.66
C LEU A 32 6.81 -7.69 9.91
N ARG A 33 6.81 -7.64 8.57
CA ARG A 33 6.91 -8.82 7.70
C ARG A 33 8.20 -8.81 6.90
N ARG A 34 8.70 -10.00 6.59
CA ARG A 34 9.82 -10.21 5.67
C ARG A 34 9.29 -10.44 4.26
N TYR A 35 9.99 -9.91 3.28
CA TYR A 35 9.68 -10.09 1.86
C TYR A 35 10.97 -10.38 1.09
N PRO A 36 10.95 -11.25 0.08
CA PRO A 36 12.09 -11.40 -0.83
C PRO A 36 12.50 -10.05 -1.44
N ALA A 37 13.79 -9.85 -1.71
CA ALA A 37 14.28 -8.63 -2.35
C ALA A 37 13.64 -8.34 -3.72
N SER A 38 13.12 -9.37 -4.40
CA SER A 38 12.37 -9.26 -5.67
C SER A 38 10.91 -8.82 -5.50
N HIS A 39 10.37 -8.84 -4.29
CA HIS A 39 8.97 -8.52 -4.03
C HIS A 39 8.70 -7.02 -4.27
N PRO A 40 7.52 -6.61 -4.79
CA PRO A 40 7.21 -5.19 -5.03
C PRO A 40 7.41 -4.28 -3.81
N PHE A 41 7.14 -4.78 -2.60
CA PHE A 41 7.33 -4.03 -1.35
C PHE A 41 8.81 -3.76 -1.02
N ALA A 42 9.73 -4.53 -1.59
CA ALA A 42 11.15 -4.29 -1.44
C ALA A 42 11.61 -3.06 -2.24
N GLN A 43 10.92 -2.74 -3.34
CA GLN A 43 11.31 -1.72 -4.31
C GLN A 43 10.82 -0.29 -3.97
N LEU A 44 10.23 -0.08 -2.79
CA LEU A 44 9.83 1.23 -2.30
C LEU A 44 11.02 2.19 -2.20
N GLN A 45 10.85 3.43 -2.66
CA GLN A 45 11.87 4.48 -2.58
C GLN A 45 11.31 5.67 -1.80
N GLY A 46 12.13 6.27 -0.93
CA GLY A 46 11.75 7.46 -0.18
C GLY A 46 10.47 7.28 0.64
N SER A 47 9.50 8.18 0.43
CA SER A 47 8.20 8.20 1.10
C SER A 47 7.06 7.61 0.26
N ASP A 48 7.37 6.74 -0.70
CA ASP A 48 6.36 6.02 -1.46
C ASP A 48 5.54 5.11 -0.53
N ASN A 49 4.23 5.11 -0.74
CA ASN A 49 3.33 4.09 -0.21
C ASN A 49 3.05 3.04 -1.29
N ILE A 50 2.81 1.80 -0.86
CA ILE A 50 2.41 0.70 -1.73
C ILE A 50 1.27 -0.08 -1.09
N ILE A 51 0.29 -0.46 -1.91
CA ILE A 51 -0.82 -1.33 -1.52
C ILE A 51 -0.91 -2.45 -2.54
N ALA A 52 -0.98 -3.69 -2.06
CA ALA A 52 -1.24 -4.86 -2.88
C ALA A 52 -2.67 -5.36 -2.61
N PHE A 53 -3.48 -5.42 -3.67
CA PHE A 53 -4.84 -5.96 -3.62
C PHE A 53 -4.85 -7.36 -4.24
N THR A 54 -5.15 -8.35 -3.41
CA THR A 54 -5.45 -9.71 -3.87
C THR A 54 -6.96 -9.89 -3.85
N THR A 55 -7.55 -10.17 -5.02
CA THR A 55 -8.99 -10.39 -5.18
C THR A 55 -9.23 -11.62 -6.04
N GLN A 56 -10.48 -12.09 -6.17
CA GLN A 56 -10.80 -13.21 -7.06
C GLN A 56 -10.39 -12.93 -8.52
N ARG A 57 -10.49 -11.69 -8.99
CA ARG A 57 -10.04 -11.29 -10.34
C ARG A 57 -8.52 -11.19 -10.45
N TYR A 58 -7.83 -10.87 -9.36
CA TYR A 58 -6.39 -10.67 -9.28
C TYR A 58 -5.74 -11.70 -8.34
N GLU A 59 -6.10 -12.98 -8.49
CA GLU A 59 -5.63 -14.05 -7.60
C GLU A 59 -4.17 -14.46 -7.86
N ARG A 60 -3.77 -14.51 -9.14
CA ARG A 60 -2.42 -14.95 -9.57
C ARG A 60 -1.40 -13.83 -9.51
N GLN A 61 -1.84 -12.61 -9.82
CA GLN A 61 -1.00 -11.43 -9.83
C GLN A 61 -1.75 -10.30 -9.11
N PRO A 62 -1.37 -9.99 -7.86
CA PRO A 62 -2.02 -8.92 -7.10
C PRO A 62 -1.93 -7.58 -7.84
N LEU A 63 -2.99 -6.78 -7.74
CA LEU A 63 -2.98 -5.41 -8.22
C LEU A 63 -2.13 -4.56 -7.28
N ILE A 64 -1.04 -4.00 -7.81
CA ILE A 64 -0.14 -3.13 -7.04
C ILE A 64 -0.45 -1.67 -7.36
N VAL A 65 -0.76 -0.89 -6.32
CA VAL A 65 -0.86 0.57 -6.40
C VAL A 65 0.31 1.14 -5.63
N ARG A 66 1.14 1.95 -6.30
CA ARG A 66 2.32 2.60 -5.73
C ARG A 66 2.35 4.06 -6.13
N GLY A 67 2.82 4.91 -5.23
CA GLY A 67 3.16 6.29 -5.52
C GLY A 67 3.54 7.05 -4.25
N PRO A 68 3.78 8.37 -4.37
CA PRO A 68 4.08 9.20 -3.21
C PRO A 68 2.96 9.09 -2.18
N GLY A 69 3.30 8.68 -0.96
CA GLY A 69 2.34 8.48 0.12
C GLY A 69 2.02 9.73 0.92
N ALA A 70 2.87 10.74 0.82
CA ALA A 70 2.81 11.98 1.57
C ALA A 70 3.47 13.11 0.76
N GLY A 71 3.06 14.34 1.04
CA GLY A 71 3.55 15.55 0.39
C GLY A 71 2.40 16.53 0.16
N ALA A 72 2.64 17.83 0.39
CA ALA A 72 1.59 18.84 0.37
C ALA A 72 0.78 18.82 -0.93
N ASP A 73 1.47 18.79 -2.08
CA ASP A 73 0.82 18.83 -3.39
C ASP A 73 0.03 17.55 -3.70
N VAL A 74 0.57 16.37 -3.32
CA VAL A 74 -0.08 15.07 -3.57
C VAL A 74 -1.33 14.93 -2.70
N THR A 75 -1.25 15.34 -1.43
CA THR A 75 -2.40 15.36 -0.53
C THR A 75 -3.46 16.36 -1.00
N ALA A 76 -3.06 17.57 -1.40
CA ALA A 76 -3.99 18.57 -1.94
C ALA A 76 -4.69 18.09 -3.23
N GLY A 77 -3.95 17.44 -4.13
CA GLY A 77 -4.51 16.83 -5.34
C GLY A 77 -5.55 15.75 -5.03
N GLY A 78 -5.31 14.92 -4.01
CA GLY A 78 -6.28 13.93 -3.54
C GLY A 78 -7.58 14.57 -3.04
N ILE A 79 -7.47 15.57 -2.17
CA ILE A 79 -8.62 16.32 -1.64
C ILE A 79 -9.39 17.01 -2.78
N PHE A 80 -8.67 17.65 -3.72
CA PHE A 80 -9.30 18.34 -4.84
C PHE A 80 -10.06 17.37 -5.76
N SER A 81 -9.49 16.18 -6.03
CA SER A 81 -10.20 15.12 -6.76
C SER A 81 -11.52 14.74 -6.07
N ASP A 82 -11.53 14.63 -4.74
CA ASP A 82 -12.76 14.32 -3.99
C ASP A 82 -13.79 15.45 -4.09
N LEU A 83 -13.37 16.71 -4.06
CA LEU A 83 -14.26 17.86 -4.30
C LEU A 83 -14.89 17.82 -5.69
N LEU A 84 -14.11 17.50 -6.74
CA LEU A 84 -14.63 17.35 -8.10
C LEU A 84 -15.66 16.22 -8.20
N ARG A 85 -15.39 15.08 -7.54
CA ARG A 85 -16.34 13.95 -7.48
C ARG A 85 -17.63 14.35 -6.77
N LEU A 86 -17.53 15.07 -5.65
CA LEU A 86 -18.70 15.55 -4.91
C LEU A 86 -19.54 16.52 -5.76
N ALA A 87 -18.90 17.48 -6.43
CA ALA A 87 -19.56 18.43 -7.29
C ALA A 87 -20.24 17.75 -8.48
N ALA A 88 -19.63 16.74 -9.09
CA ALA A 88 -20.25 15.96 -10.16
C ALA A 88 -21.47 15.16 -9.66
N TYR A 89 -21.39 14.60 -8.45
CA TYR A 89 -22.46 13.77 -7.89
C TYR A 89 -23.66 14.59 -7.37
N LEU A 90 -23.41 15.73 -6.74
CA LEU A 90 -24.45 16.57 -6.12
C LEU A 90 -24.85 17.80 -6.95
N GLY A 91 -24.03 18.19 -7.92
CA GLY A 91 -24.22 19.40 -8.72
C GLY A 91 -24.76 19.16 -10.13
N ALA A 92 -24.92 17.90 -10.56
CA ALA A 92 -25.69 17.61 -11.76
C ALA A 92 -27.18 17.90 -11.46
N PRO A 93 -27.83 18.86 -12.15
CA PRO A 93 -29.26 19.00 -12.03
C PRO A 93 -29.91 17.72 -12.53
N SER A 94 -30.87 17.21 -11.77
CA SER A 94 -31.82 16.19 -12.22
C SER A 94 -32.53 16.62 -13.49
#